data_AF-X1N1N4-F1
#
_entry.id   AF-X1N1N4-F1
#
_cell.length_a   1.000
_cell.length_b   1.000
_cell.length_c   1.000
_cell.angle_alpha   90.00
_cell.angle_beta   90.00
_cell.angle_gamma   90.00
#
_symmetry.space_group_name_H-M   'P 1'
#
loop_
_entity.id
_entity.type
_entity.pdbx_description
1 polymer ?
#
loop_
_entity_poly.entity_id
_entity_poly.type
_entity_poly.pdbx_seq_one_letter_code
_entity_poly.pdbx_strand_id
1 'polypeptide(L)'
;IMESDAPAKPTLSSPANASRIGIFGKQTATFTWSAVTDDSGVSYNLQVAASANFTQVLISKEGLLEAGYTLTKEEALAYGTYYWRVKAIDGAQNDSGWTTTAYSFKSGFLPLWASIAIVALIVVLIGALVYLFVFRRGGYD
;
A
#
# COMPACT_ATOMS: atom_id res chain seq x y z
N ILE A 1 19.00 -37.13 -4.12
CA ILE A 1 17.61 -37.07 -3.62
C ILE A 1 17.20 -35.62 -3.81
N MET A 2 16.12 -35.32 -4.54
CA MET A 2 15.60 -33.96 -4.55
C MET A 2 14.98 -33.69 -3.19
N GLU A 3 15.35 -32.58 -2.58
CA GLU A 3 14.70 -32.05 -1.39
C GLU A 3 13.21 -31.82 -1.67
N SER A 4 12.35 -32.28 -0.77
CA SER A 4 10.89 -32.18 -0.90
C SER A 4 10.24 -31.33 0.18
N ASP A 5 11.03 -30.82 1.12
CA ASP A 5 10.53 -30.05 2.24
C ASP A 5 10.38 -28.59 1.83
N ALA A 6 9.17 -28.06 1.95
CA ALA A 6 8.92 -26.67 1.59
C ALA A 6 9.45 -25.72 2.66
N PRO A 7 9.92 -24.52 2.27
CA PRO A 7 10.37 -23.52 3.23
C PRO A 7 9.20 -23.03 4.10
N ALA A 8 9.52 -22.45 5.25
CA ALA A 8 8.51 -21.86 6.12
C ALA A 8 7.76 -20.70 5.43
N LYS A 9 6.52 -20.43 5.88
CA LYS A 9 5.76 -19.28 5.40
C LYS A 9 6.35 -17.97 5.95
N PRO A 10 6.55 -16.93 5.13
CA PRO A 10 6.92 -15.61 5.63
C PRO A 10 5.86 -15.01 6.56
N THR A 11 6.29 -14.16 7.50
CA THR A 11 5.41 -13.34 8.35
C THR A 11 5.40 -11.91 7.84
N LEU A 12 4.21 -11.33 7.65
CA LEU A 12 4.06 -9.98 7.10
C LEU A 12 4.35 -8.91 8.17
N SER A 13 5.06 -7.85 7.79
CA SER A 13 5.49 -6.77 8.70
C SER A 13 4.94 -5.40 8.30
N SER A 14 5.23 -4.95 7.07
CA SER A 14 4.78 -3.64 6.57
C SER A 14 4.22 -3.76 5.14
N PRO A 15 3.17 -3.01 4.77
CA PRO A 15 2.30 -2.23 5.65
C PRO A 15 1.60 -3.12 6.68
N ALA A 16 1.51 -2.65 7.93
CA ALA A 16 0.89 -3.40 9.02
C ALA A 16 -0.60 -3.67 8.72
N ASN A 17 -1.16 -4.74 9.28
CA ASN A 17 -2.55 -5.10 9.03
C ASN A 17 -3.51 -3.97 9.46
N ALA A 18 -4.49 -3.69 8.61
CA ALA A 18 -5.48 -2.61 8.74
C ALA A 18 -4.88 -1.20 8.88
N SER A 19 -3.62 -1.00 8.51
CA SER A 19 -2.97 0.31 8.55
C SER A 19 -3.40 1.22 7.40
N ARG A 20 -2.93 2.47 7.43
CA ARG A 20 -3.06 3.43 6.32
C ARG A 20 -1.68 3.96 5.96
N ILE A 21 -1.43 4.11 4.67
CA ILE A 21 -0.25 4.79 4.13
C ILE A 21 -0.67 6.03 3.35
N GLY A 22 0.12 7.10 3.49
CA GLY A 22 -0.06 8.32 2.72
C GLY A 22 -1.35 9.09 3.02
N ILE A 23 -1.45 10.28 2.41
CA ILE A 23 -2.58 11.19 2.62
C ILE A 23 -3.21 11.59 1.28
N PHE A 24 -2.41 12.04 0.31
CA PHE A 24 -2.88 12.59 -0.95
C PHE A 24 -2.28 11.89 -2.17
N GLY A 25 -3.09 11.69 -3.21
CA GLY A 25 -2.64 11.11 -4.46
C GLY A 25 -2.37 9.60 -4.37
N LYS A 26 -1.71 9.07 -5.41
CA LYS A 26 -1.31 7.65 -5.44
C LYS A 26 -0.12 7.41 -4.53
N GLN A 27 -0.09 6.25 -3.85
CA GLN A 27 0.96 5.90 -2.90
C GLN A 27 1.80 4.72 -3.40
N THR A 28 3.12 4.83 -3.23
CA THR A 28 4.07 3.72 -3.42
C THR A 28 4.29 3.03 -2.08
N ALA A 29 3.69 1.86 -1.89
CA ALA A 29 3.86 1.09 -0.67
C ALA A 29 5.25 0.40 -0.63
N THR A 30 5.85 0.35 0.56
CA THR A 30 6.99 -0.52 0.84
C THR A 30 6.49 -1.72 1.63
N PHE A 31 6.60 -2.89 1.00
CA PHE A 31 6.26 -4.18 1.57
C PHE A 31 7.50 -4.80 2.22
N THR A 32 7.37 -5.29 3.44
CA THR A 32 8.44 -6.05 4.14
C THR A 32 7.84 -7.22 4.90
N TRP A 33 8.59 -8.32 4.95
CA TRP A 33 8.22 -9.55 5.63
C TRP A 33 9.44 -10.17 6.30
N SER A 34 9.24 -11.22 7.10
CA SER A 34 10.34 -11.98 7.70
C SER A 34 11.10 -12.75 6.63
N ALA A 35 12.43 -12.69 6.67
CA ALA A 35 13.26 -13.58 5.89
C ALA A 35 13.03 -15.04 6.31
N VAL A 36 13.02 -15.93 5.33
CA VAL A 36 12.97 -17.38 5.47
C VAL A 36 14.29 -17.94 4.94
N THR A 37 14.79 -18.98 5.60
CA THR A 37 16.02 -19.67 5.24
C THR A 37 15.70 -21.10 4.82
N ASP A 38 16.44 -21.57 3.83
CA ASP A 38 16.39 -22.93 3.29
C ASP A 38 17.78 -23.26 2.74
N ASP A 39 18.20 -24.53 2.81
CA ASP A 39 19.55 -24.95 2.41
C ASP A 39 19.77 -24.78 0.90
N SER A 40 18.70 -24.86 0.10
CA SER A 40 18.73 -24.67 -1.35
C SER A 40 18.61 -23.20 -1.78
N GLY A 41 18.49 -22.27 -0.81
CA GLY A 41 18.23 -20.85 -1.03
C GLY A 41 16.74 -20.53 -1.16
N VAL A 42 16.38 -19.24 -1.00
CA VAL A 42 14.98 -18.80 -0.98
C VAL A 42 14.77 -17.58 -1.88
N SER A 43 13.64 -17.56 -2.58
CA SER A 43 13.07 -16.40 -3.24
C SER A 43 11.61 -16.21 -2.82
N TYR A 44 11.04 -15.04 -3.12
CA TYR A 44 9.68 -14.70 -2.71
C TYR A 44 8.82 -14.25 -3.89
N ASN A 45 7.54 -14.62 -3.82
CA ASN A 45 6.51 -14.04 -4.66
C ASN A 45 5.56 -13.18 -3.82
N LEU A 46 5.32 -11.95 -4.27
CA LEU A 46 4.43 -10.97 -3.65
C LEU A 46 3.21 -10.75 -4.54
N GLN A 47 2.02 -10.74 -3.94
CA GLN A 47 0.80 -10.27 -4.59
C GLN A 47 0.16 -9.12 -3.83
N VAL A 48 -0.35 -8.15 -4.57
CA VAL A 48 -1.20 -7.06 -4.07
C VAL A 48 -2.51 -7.06 -4.87
N ALA A 49 -3.64 -7.06 -4.17
CA ALA A 49 -4.96 -7.21 -4.74
C ALA A 49 -5.95 -6.15 -4.22
N ALA A 50 -6.98 -5.87 -5.01
CA ALA A 50 -8.12 -5.04 -4.58
C ALA A 50 -9.19 -5.84 -3.83
N SER A 51 -9.13 -7.18 -3.88
CA SER A 51 -10.07 -8.08 -3.21
C SER A 51 -9.37 -9.00 -2.20
N ALA A 52 -10.02 -9.24 -1.06
CA ALA A 52 -9.46 -10.05 0.04
C ALA A 52 -9.20 -11.52 -0.34
N ASN A 53 -9.95 -12.03 -1.31
CA ASN A 53 -9.82 -13.38 -1.85
C ASN A 53 -8.85 -13.46 -3.05
N PHE A 54 -8.17 -12.36 -3.39
CA PHE A 54 -7.18 -12.29 -4.48
C PHE A 54 -7.75 -12.66 -5.86
N THR A 55 -9.04 -12.44 -6.10
CA THR A 55 -9.64 -12.56 -7.45
C THR A 55 -9.30 -11.38 -8.36
N GLN A 56 -8.91 -10.23 -7.78
CA GLN A 56 -8.48 -9.04 -8.50
C GLN A 56 -7.06 -8.66 -8.07
N VAL A 57 -6.08 -9.43 -8.55
CA VAL A 57 -4.66 -9.12 -8.35
C VAL A 57 -4.26 -7.96 -9.27
N LEU A 58 -3.65 -6.93 -8.68
CA LEU A 58 -3.18 -5.75 -9.39
C LEU A 58 -1.68 -5.79 -9.64
N ILE A 59 -0.93 -6.36 -8.70
CA ILE A 59 0.53 -6.46 -8.75
C ILE A 59 0.93 -7.88 -8.38
N SER A 60 1.79 -8.48 -9.20
CA SER A 60 2.44 -9.76 -8.94
C SER A 60 3.93 -9.61 -9.19
N LYS A 61 4.75 -9.95 -8.19
CA LYS A 61 6.21 -9.99 -8.28
C LYS A 61 6.67 -11.38 -7.93
N GLU A 62 7.65 -11.88 -8.66
CA GLU A 62 8.16 -13.24 -8.52
C GLU A 62 9.68 -13.22 -8.47
N GLY A 63 10.26 -14.21 -7.79
CA GLY A 63 11.71 -14.38 -7.71
C GLY A 63 12.42 -13.24 -6.95
N LEU A 64 11.73 -12.58 -6.02
CA LEU A 64 12.35 -11.55 -5.19
C LEU A 64 13.36 -12.20 -4.24
N LEU A 65 14.61 -11.72 -4.24
CA LEU A 65 15.66 -12.25 -3.37
C LEU A 65 15.66 -11.61 -1.99
N GLU A 66 15.18 -10.37 -1.90
CA GLU A 66 15.09 -9.62 -0.66
C GLU A 66 13.74 -9.86 0.04
N ALA A 67 13.73 -9.79 1.37
CA ALA A 67 12.52 -9.88 2.19
C ALA A 67 11.71 -8.57 2.21
N GLY A 68 11.62 -7.91 1.06
CA GLY A 68 10.89 -6.68 0.87
C GLY A 68 10.83 -6.21 -0.58
N TYR A 69 9.85 -5.36 -0.86
CA TYR A 69 9.67 -4.75 -2.17
C TYR A 69 9.02 -3.38 -2.04
N THR A 70 9.57 -2.37 -2.71
CA THR A 70 8.93 -1.05 -2.81
C THR A 70 8.33 -0.89 -4.19
N LEU A 71 7.04 -0.52 -4.23
CA LEU A 71 6.34 -0.26 -5.48
C LEU A 71 7.00 0.87 -6.27
N THR A 72 7.08 0.72 -7.59
CA THR A 72 7.53 1.80 -8.46
C THR A 72 6.46 2.88 -8.59
N LYS A 73 6.80 4.01 -9.22
CA LYS A 73 5.85 5.10 -9.45
C LYS A 73 4.69 4.67 -10.35
N GLU A 74 4.93 3.77 -11.29
CA GLU A 74 3.96 3.22 -12.22
C GLU A 74 2.97 2.28 -11.51
N GLU A 75 3.44 1.64 -10.43
CA GLU A 75 2.68 0.74 -9.57
C GLU A 75 1.95 1.45 -8.44
N ALA A 76 2.10 2.77 -8.34
CA ALA A 76 1.52 3.55 -7.26
C ALA A 76 0.00 3.34 -7.17
N LEU A 77 -0.46 2.98 -5.99
CA LEU A 77 -1.84 2.60 -5.72
C LEU A 77 -2.70 3.83 -5.50
N ALA A 78 -3.85 3.89 -6.17
CA ALA A 78 -4.85 4.94 -5.96
C ALA A 78 -5.42 4.89 -4.53
N TYR A 79 -6.29 5.86 -4.22
CA TYR A 79 -7.06 5.82 -2.98
C TYR A 79 -7.91 4.55 -2.94
N GLY A 80 -7.77 3.76 -1.87
CA GLY A 80 -8.50 2.48 -1.77
C GLY A 80 -8.03 1.59 -0.63
N THR A 81 -8.68 0.43 -0.50
CA THR A 81 -8.26 -0.66 0.39
C THR A 81 -7.63 -1.76 -0.45
N TYR A 82 -6.48 -2.26 -0.02
CA TYR A 82 -5.71 -3.28 -0.71
C TYR A 82 -5.35 -4.39 0.24
N TYR A 83 -5.12 -5.57 -0.32
CA TYR A 83 -4.72 -6.78 0.36
C TYR A 83 -3.41 -7.27 -0.22
N TRP A 84 -2.53 -7.79 0.62
CA TRP A 84 -1.26 -8.30 0.15
C TRP A 84 -0.84 -9.56 0.90
N ARG A 85 -0.13 -10.42 0.19
CA ARG A 85 0.36 -11.70 0.69
C ARG A 85 1.68 -12.04 0.00
N VAL A 86 2.46 -12.88 0.66
CA VAL A 86 3.77 -13.34 0.19
C VAL A 86 3.84 -14.86 0.32
N LYS A 87 4.62 -15.52 -0.52
CA LYS A 87 5.05 -16.91 -0.35
C LYS A 87 6.55 -17.00 -0.60
N ALA A 88 7.21 -17.93 0.09
CA ALA A 88 8.59 -18.33 -0.18
C ALA A 88 8.61 -19.52 -1.15
N ILE A 89 9.62 -19.55 -2.02
CA ILE A 89 9.95 -20.61 -2.96
C ILE A 89 11.44 -20.93 -2.78
N ASP A 90 11.76 -22.20 -2.58
CA ASP A 90 13.14 -22.65 -2.42
C ASP A 90 13.87 -22.90 -3.76
N GLY A 91 15.15 -23.30 -3.69
CA GLY A 91 15.94 -23.65 -4.87
C GLY A 91 15.47 -24.92 -5.59
N ALA A 92 14.78 -25.81 -4.89
CA ALA A 92 14.17 -27.03 -5.44
C ALA A 92 12.75 -26.81 -6.03
N GLN A 93 12.24 -25.57 -5.98
CA GLN A 93 10.89 -25.16 -6.40
C GLN A 93 9.75 -25.64 -5.50
N ASN A 94 10.04 -26.03 -4.25
CA ASN A 94 8.98 -26.25 -3.26
C ASN A 94 8.39 -24.91 -2.82
N ASP A 95 7.06 -24.90 -2.65
CA ASP A 95 6.28 -23.70 -2.34
C ASP A 95 5.75 -23.78 -0.90
N SER A 96 6.11 -22.79 -0.07
CA SER A 96 5.61 -22.65 1.30
C SER A 96 4.07 -22.48 1.39
N GLY A 97 3.42 -22.15 0.27
CA GLY A 97 2.08 -21.60 0.19
C GLY A 97 2.05 -20.13 0.61
N TRP A 98 0.95 -19.45 0.29
CA TRP A 98 0.75 -18.07 0.73
C TRP A 98 0.75 -17.95 2.26
N THR A 99 1.20 -16.79 2.76
CA THR A 99 1.11 -16.40 4.17
C THR A 99 -0.26 -16.76 4.75
N THR A 100 -0.27 -17.26 5.99
CA THR A 100 -1.49 -17.77 6.65
C THR A 100 -2.61 -16.73 6.70
N THR A 101 -2.26 -15.46 6.84
CA THR A 101 -3.20 -14.35 6.76
C THR A 101 -2.61 -13.28 5.85
N ALA A 102 -3.41 -12.83 4.89
CA ALA A 102 -3.09 -11.65 4.10
C ALA A 102 -3.30 -10.40 4.97
N TYR A 103 -2.43 -9.42 4.83
CA TYR A 103 -2.63 -8.12 5.48
C TYR A 103 -3.41 -7.20 4.56
N SER A 104 -4.22 -6.34 5.17
CA SER A 104 -4.91 -5.25 4.48
C SER A 104 -4.30 -3.91 4.85
N PHE A 105 -4.38 -2.93 3.95
CA PHE A 105 -4.05 -1.54 4.26
C PHE A 105 -4.85 -0.59 3.35
N LYS A 106 -4.96 0.66 3.80
CA LYS A 106 -5.56 1.75 3.01
C LYS A 106 -4.47 2.62 2.38
N SER A 107 -4.59 2.88 1.09
CA SER A 107 -3.76 3.85 0.38
C SER A 107 -4.48 5.19 0.33
N GLY A 108 -3.79 6.26 0.74
CA GLY A 108 -4.30 7.64 0.76
C GLY A 108 -5.43 7.85 1.77
N PHE A 109 -5.78 9.11 2.05
CA PHE A 109 -6.91 9.49 2.89
C PHE A 109 -8.10 10.00 2.07
N LEU A 110 -7.81 10.76 1.01
CA LEU A 110 -8.81 11.31 0.08
C LEU A 110 -8.28 11.22 -1.36
N PRO A 111 -9.17 11.12 -2.36
CA PRO A 111 -8.78 11.30 -3.74
C PRO A 111 -8.34 12.75 -4.00
N LEU A 112 -7.43 12.96 -4.96
CA LEU A 112 -6.81 14.28 -5.21
C LEU A 112 -7.83 15.37 -5.58
N TRP A 113 -8.91 15.01 -6.27
CA TRP A 113 -9.97 15.98 -6.62
C TRP A 113 -10.66 16.53 -5.36
N ALA A 114 -10.87 15.69 -4.34
CA ALA A 114 -11.55 16.11 -3.11
C ALA A 114 -10.66 17.07 -2.30
N SER A 115 -9.34 16.84 -2.29
CA SER A 115 -8.41 17.77 -1.64
C SER A 115 -8.38 19.13 -2.34
N ILE A 116 -8.42 19.16 -3.68
CA ILE A 116 -8.50 20.42 -4.43
C ILE A 116 -9.80 21.17 -4.12
N ALA A 117 -10.94 20.47 -4.09
CA ALA A 117 -12.24 21.07 -3.77
C ALA A 117 -12.26 21.69 -2.36
N ILE A 118 -11.69 20.99 -1.37
CA ILE A 118 -11.58 21.50 0.02
C ILE A 118 -10.73 22.77 0.06
N VAL A 119 -9.57 22.79 -0.62
CA VAL A 119 -8.70 23.97 -0.65
C VAL A 119 -9.41 25.16 -1.31
N ALA A 120 -10.09 24.95 -2.43
CA ALA A 120 -10.86 26.01 -3.10
C ALA A 120 -11.96 26.58 -2.18
N LEU A 121 -12.69 25.71 -1.48
CA LEU A 121 -13.72 26.13 -0.52
C LEU A 121 -13.11 26.98 0.63
N ILE A 122 -11.96 26.57 1.18
CA ILE A 122 -11.28 27.31 2.24
C ILE A 122 -10.85 28.70 1.74
N VAL A 123 -10.29 28.80 0.53
CA VAL A 123 -9.89 30.10 -0.05
C VAL A 123 -11.09 31.03 -0.22
N VAL A 124 -12.23 30.51 -0.71
CA VAL A 124 -13.48 31.29 -0.86
C VAL A 124 -13.99 31.76 0.50
N LEU A 125 -14.00 30.88 1.52
CA LEU A 125 -14.45 31.24 2.87
C LEU A 125 -13.54 32.30 3.52
N ILE A 126 -12.22 32.18 3.35
CA ILE A 126 -11.26 33.19 3.82
C ILE A 126 -11.50 34.52 3.11
N GLY A 127 -11.66 34.51 1.78
CA GLY A 127 -11.96 35.72 1.01
C GLY A 127 -13.27 36.38 1.44
N ALA A 128 -14.32 35.60 1.67
CA ALA A 128 -15.59 36.10 2.17
C ALA A 128 -15.47 36.69 3.58
N LEU A 129 -14.71 36.05 4.47
CA LEU A 129 -14.43 36.59 5.81
C LEU A 129 -13.64 37.90 5.74
N VAL A 130 -12.58 37.96 4.94
CA VAL A 130 -11.80 39.20 4.73
C VAL A 130 -12.70 40.31 4.18
N TYR A 131 -13.53 40.01 3.19
CA TYR A 131 -14.50 40.95 2.66
C TYR A 131 -15.46 41.47 3.74
N LEU A 132 -16.05 40.56 4.52
CA LEU A 132 -17.01 40.89 5.58
C LEU A 132 -16.38 41.70 6.73
N PHE A 133 -15.12 41.45 7.07
CA PHE A 133 -14.46 42.10 8.22
C PHE A 133 -13.70 43.38 7.86
N VAL A 134 -13.11 43.46 6.67
CA VAL A 134 -12.30 44.62 6.24
C VAL A 134 -13.15 45.64 5.50
N PHE A 135 -13.91 45.22 4.50
CA PHE A 135 -14.61 46.15 3.61
C PHE A 135 -15.96 46.61 4.16
N ARG A 136 -16.64 45.78 4.97
CA ARG A 136 -17.93 46.15 5.56
C ARG A 136 -17.82 47.14 6.74
N ARG A 137 -16.64 47.31 7.32
CA ARG A 137 -16.38 48.24 8.45
C ARG A 137 -15.99 49.66 8.02
N GLY A 138 -15.69 49.92 6.75
CA GLY A 138 -15.26 51.23 6.24
C GLY A 138 -16.37 52.13 5.68
N GLY A 139 -17.64 51.89 6.05
CA GLY A 139 -18.81 52.53 5.43
C GLY A 139 -19.56 53.56 6.27
N TYR A 140 -18.97 54.08 7.36
CA TYR A 140 -19.59 55.12 8.19
C TYR A 140 -18.53 56.12 8.66
N ASP A 141 -18.20 57.10 7.81
CA ASP A 141 -17.62 58.40 8.19
C ASP A 141 -18.11 59.45 7.18
#